data_AF-A0A2T1F5H2-F1
#
_entry.id   AF-A0A2T1F5H2-F1
#
_cell.length_a   1.000
_cell.length_b   1.000
_cell.length_c   1.000
_cell.angle_alpha   90.00
_cell.angle_beta   90.00
_cell.angle_gamma   90.00
#
_symmetry.space_group_name_H-M   'P 1'
#
loop_
_entity.id
_entity.type
_entity.pdbx_description
1 polymer ?
#
loop_
_entity_poly.entity_id
_entity_poly.type
_entity_poly.pdbx_seq_one_letter_code
_entity_poly.pdbx_strand_id
1 'polypeptide(L)'
;MSKVLVILGELSDRDIDWMLANGTRTQVPPGTTLITEGKPLDALYIVLEGTLSVAVSSLGDKEIGKIVSGEVLGEMSFVDGRLPSASVTAIEESLILSIPRRLLTEKLEQDVLFSLRFYRAITKFLSSRLRGTVKRFGEDTDYLTYQDPDDERAIGQNIENPDLAQSRFQWLLQRLKGS
;
A
#
# COMPACT_ATOMS: atom_id res chain seq x y z
N MET A 1 -3.38 13.66 -7.95
CA MET A 1 -4.02 12.38 -8.32
C MET A 1 -3.74 11.39 -7.21
N SER A 2 -4.78 10.84 -6.61
CA SER A 2 -4.68 10.06 -5.38
C SER A 2 -3.86 8.80 -5.62
N LYS A 3 -2.81 8.59 -4.81
CA LYS A 3 -1.97 7.37 -4.78
C LYS A 3 -2.76 6.07 -4.54
N VAL A 4 -4.02 6.23 -4.19
CA VAL A 4 -5.09 5.25 -4.09
C VAL A 4 -5.03 4.40 -5.36
N LEU A 5 -4.67 3.12 -5.22
CA LEU A 5 -5.07 1.99 -6.10
C LEU A 5 -4.09 1.34 -7.06
N VAL A 6 -2.79 1.58 -6.93
CA VAL A 6 -1.81 0.82 -7.72
C VAL A 6 -1.96 -0.70 -7.50
N ILE A 7 -2.38 -1.14 -6.32
CA ILE A 7 -2.46 -2.57 -6.01
C ILE A 7 -3.73 -3.23 -6.55
N LEU A 8 -4.91 -2.62 -6.38
CA LEU A 8 -6.18 -3.22 -6.85
C LEU A 8 -6.33 -3.19 -8.37
N GLY A 9 -5.60 -2.32 -9.08
CA GLY A 9 -5.59 -2.31 -10.54
C GLY A 9 -5.00 -3.59 -11.15
N GLU A 10 -4.04 -4.22 -10.47
CA GLU A 10 -3.38 -5.44 -10.97
C GLU A 10 -4.14 -6.72 -10.65
N LEU A 11 -4.99 -6.69 -9.62
CA LEU A 11 -5.73 -7.86 -9.15
C LEU A 11 -6.97 -8.10 -10.01
N SER A 12 -7.35 -9.35 -10.20
CA SER A 12 -8.63 -9.72 -10.82
C SER A 12 -9.77 -9.65 -9.80
N ASP A 13 -11.01 -9.62 -10.28
CA ASP A 13 -12.18 -9.56 -9.39
C ASP A 13 -12.25 -10.80 -8.47
N ARG A 14 -11.80 -11.96 -8.95
CA ARG A 14 -11.70 -13.19 -8.13
C ARG A 14 -10.66 -13.07 -7.02
N ASP A 15 -9.56 -12.37 -7.28
CA ASP A 15 -8.52 -12.15 -6.26
C ASP A 15 -9.06 -11.22 -5.17
N ILE A 16 -9.78 -10.16 -5.59
CA ILE A 16 -10.43 -9.22 -4.68
C ILE A 16 -11.50 -9.93 -3.85
N ASP A 17 -12.36 -10.72 -4.47
CA ASP A 17 -13.38 -11.52 -3.78
C ASP A 17 -12.74 -12.46 -2.76
N TRP A 18 -11.64 -13.12 -3.12
CA TRP A 18 -10.89 -13.98 -2.21
C TRP A 18 -10.33 -13.18 -1.02
N MET A 19 -9.72 -12.02 -1.25
CA MET A 19 -9.19 -11.16 -0.19
C MET A 19 -10.29 -10.64 0.74
N LEU A 20 -11.48 -10.32 0.22
CA LEU A 20 -12.64 -9.91 1.02
C LEU A 20 -13.22 -11.07 1.84
N ALA A 21 -13.20 -12.29 1.31
CA ALA A 21 -13.70 -13.48 2.00
C ALA A 21 -12.73 -13.99 3.08
N ASN A 22 -11.43 -13.74 2.93
CA ASN A 22 -10.38 -14.24 3.85
C ASN A 22 -9.76 -13.13 4.71
N GLY A 23 -10.15 -11.88 4.49
CA GLY A 23 -9.76 -10.73 5.28
C GLY A 23 -10.83 -10.31 6.28
N THR A 24 -10.40 -9.70 7.38
CA THR A 24 -11.31 -9.11 8.38
C THR A 24 -11.30 -7.60 8.23
N ARG A 25 -12.50 -7.00 8.20
CA ARG A 25 -12.65 -5.54 8.23
C ARG A 25 -12.64 -5.10 9.69
N THR A 26 -11.77 -4.16 10.00
CA THR A 26 -11.61 -3.65 11.37
C THR A 26 -11.68 -2.14 11.36
N GLN A 27 -12.55 -1.61 12.21
CA GLN A 27 -12.60 -0.20 12.53
C GLN A 27 -11.48 0.11 13.52
N VAL A 28 -10.67 1.11 13.22
CA VAL A 28 -9.45 1.46 13.97
C VAL A 28 -9.59 2.90 14.47
N PRO A 29 -9.82 3.09 15.78
CA PRO A 29 -9.95 4.41 16.38
C PRO A 29 -8.63 5.20 16.30
N PRO A 30 -8.70 6.55 16.32
CA PRO A 30 -7.53 7.41 16.43
C PRO A 30 -6.65 7.02 17.63
N GLY A 31 -5.33 7.08 17.44
CA GLY A 31 -4.33 6.70 18.44
C GLY A 31 -4.03 5.20 18.51
N THR A 32 -4.76 4.36 17.79
CA THR A 32 -4.49 2.91 17.76
C THR A 32 -3.28 2.60 16.87
N THR A 33 -2.26 1.96 17.43
CA THR A 33 -1.09 1.47 16.69
C THR A 33 -1.39 0.12 16.05
N LEU A 34 -1.37 0.07 14.71
CA LEU A 34 -1.62 -1.14 13.94
C LEU A 34 -0.33 -1.96 13.73
N ILE A 35 0.79 -1.27 13.51
CA ILE A 35 2.10 -1.89 13.32
C ILE A 35 3.05 -1.26 14.32
N THR A 36 3.82 -2.08 15.05
CA THR A 36 4.89 -1.61 15.92
C THR A 36 6.24 -1.93 15.30
N GLU A 37 7.13 -0.93 15.24
CA GLU A 37 8.51 -1.10 14.80
C GLU A 37 9.19 -2.25 15.56
N GLY A 38 9.92 -3.10 14.82
CA GLY A 38 10.70 -4.20 15.41
C GLY A 38 9.87 -5.33 16.02
N LYS A 39 8.54 -5.36 15.88
CA LYS A 39 7.70 -6.46 16.35
C LYS A 39 7.17 -7.32 15.20
N PRO A 40 6.98 -8.63 15.40
CA PRO A 40 6.38 -9.50 14.38
C PRO A 40 5.03 -8.97 13.87
N LEU A 41 4.76 -9.25 12.61
CA LEU A 41 3.54 -8.83 11.93
C LEU A 41 2.82 -10.04 11.31
N ASP A 42 1.60 -10.28 11.77
CA ASP A 42 0.85 -11.50 11.44
C ASP A 42 -0.15 -11.30 10.29
N ALA A 43 -0.26 -10.10 9.74
CA ALA A 43 -1.16 -9.77 8.66
C ALA A 43 -0.58 -8.71 7.71
N LEU A 44 -1.09 -8.74 6.49
CA LEU A 44 -1.00 -7.61 5.55
C LEU A 44 -2.24 -6.75 5.74
N TYR A 45 -2.11 -5.42 5.69
CA TYR A 45 -3.26 -4.53 5.84
C TYR A 45 -3.46 -3.64 4.62
N ILE A 46 -4.71 -3.34 4.32
CA ILE A 46 -5.11 -2.39 3.28
C ILE A 46 -5.96 -1.32 3.92
N VAL A 47 -5.57 -0.06 3.78
CA VAL A 47 -6.35 1.08 4.27
C VAL A 47 -7.54 1.29 3.33
N LEU A 48 -8.75 1.11 3.84
CA LEU A 48 -9.99 1.27 3.06
C LEU A 48 -10.55 2.69 3.21
N GLU A 49 -10.48 3.26 4.41
CA GLU A 49 -10.87 4.65 4.68
C GLU A 49 -9.97 5.18 5.81
N GLY A 50 -9.74 6.50 5.85
CA GLY A 50 -8.93 7.15 6.88
C GLY A 50 -7.44 7.34 6.55
N THR A 51 -6.69 7.75 7.56
CA THR A 51 -5.27 8.11 7.47
C THR A 51 -4.51 7.62 8.71
N LEU A 52 -3.31 7.11 8.48
CA LEU A 52 -2.39 6.65 9.51
C LEU A 52 -1.06 7.41 9.41
N SER A 53 -0.43 7.69 10.55
CA SER A 53 0.92 8.24 10.63
C SER A 53 1.95 7.10 10.64
N VAL A 54 3.15 7.40 10.13
CA VAL A 54 4.32 6.52 10.18
C VAL A 54 5.38 7.21 11.00
N ALA A 55 5.92 6.52 12.01
CA ALA A 55 6.96 7.05 12.88
C ALA A 55 8.05 6.01 13.10
N VAL A 56 9.28 6.47 13.34
CA VAL A 56 10.43 5.61 13.68
C VAL A 56 11.03 6.06 15.01
N SER A 57 11.34 5.09 15.86
CA SER A 57 11.87 5.30 17.20
C SER A 57 13.21 6.04 17.21
N SER A 58 14.05 5.79 16.20
CA SER A 58 15.35 6.45 16.01
C SER A 58 15.26 7.96 15.76
N LEU A 59 14.09 8.47 15.38
CA LEU A 59 13.80 9.90 15.20
C LEU A 59 12.90 10.45 16.32
N GLY A 60 12.83 9.77 17.47
CA GLY A 60 12.03 10.21 18.62
C GLY A 60 10.52 10.15 18.37
N ASP A 61 10.06 9.12 17.65
CA ASP A 61 8.65 8.91 17.27
C ASP A 61 8.02 10.06 16.47
N LYS A 62 8.86 10.87 15.82
CA LYS A 62 8.42 11.90 14.89
C LYS A 62 7.74 11.27 13.68
N GLU A 63 6.62 11.84 13.25
CA GLU A 63 5.96 11.47 11.99
C GLU A 63 6.91 11.72 10.81
N ILE A 64 7.22 10.66 10.06
CA ILE A 64 8.05 10.68 8.85
C ILE A 64 7.24 10.51 7.56
N GLY A 65 5.95 10.20 7.71
CA GLY A 65 5.05 10.00 6.59
C GLY A 65 3.63 9.72 7.04
N LYS A 66 2.73 9.75 6.07
CA LYS A 66 1.34 9.36 6.24
C LYS A 66 1.00 8.28 5.24
N ILE A 67 0.10 7.41 5.65
CA ILE A 67 -0.47 6.36 4.83
C ILE A 67 -1.97 6.61 4.73
N VAL A 68 -2.46 6.64 3.50
CA VAL A 68 -3.84 7.00 3.20
C VAL A 68 -4.59 5.81 2.62
N SER A 69 -5.91 5.96 2.49
CA SER A 69 -6.78 5.06 1.74
C SER A 69 -6.13 4.52 0.45
N GLY A 70 -6.33 3.22 0.19
CA GLY A 70 -5.81 2.52 -0.98
C GLY A 70 -4.34 2.12 -0.91
N GLU A 71 -3.62 2.45 0.15
CA GLU A 71 -2.25 1.98 0.40
C GLU A 71 -2.24 0.69 1.22
N VAL A 72 -1.14 -0.06 1.06
CA VAL A 72 -0.90 -1.33 1.76
C VAL A 72 0.18 -1.13 2.82
N LEU A 73 0.01 -1.85 3.93
CA LEU A 73 0.86 -1.82 5.11
C LEU A 73 1.40 -3.23 5.40
N GLY A 74 2.65 -3.30 5.84
CA GLY A 74 3.30 -4.56 6.18
C GLY A 74 3.82 -5.32 4.96
N GLU A 75 3.72 -4.73 3.78
CA GLU A 75 4.15 -5.29 2.51
C GLU A 75 5.65 -5.56 2.47
N MET A 76 6.46 -4.68 3.06
CA MET A 76 7.93 -4.85 3.11
C MET A 76 8.27 -6.11 3.90
N SER A 77 7.78 -6.18 5.15
CA SER A 77 7.92 -7.36 6.01
C SER A 77 7.29 -8.62 5.43
N PHE A 78 6.25 -8.48 4.61
CA PHE A 78 5.69 -9.61 3.88
C PHE A 78 6.67 -10.16 2.84
N VAL A 79 7.21 -9.28 1.99
CA VAL A 79 8.06 -9.63 0.85
C VAL A 79 9.43 -10.14 1.27
N ASP A 80 10.11 -9.47 2.21
CA ASP A 80 11.51 -9.77 2.54
C ASP A 80 11.69 -10.54 3.87
N GLY A 81 10.59 -10.76 4.61
CA GLY A 81 10.58 -11.49 5.88
C GLY A 81 11.19 -10.73 7.06
N ARG A 82 11.55 -9.45 6.90
CA ARG A 82 12.11 -8.63 7.98
C ARG A 82 11.03 -8.05 8.88
N LEU A 83 11.42 -7.69 10.10
CA LEU A 83 10.55 -6.99 11.03
C LEU A 83 10.20 -5.59 10.49
N PRO A 84 9.03 -5.02 10.84
CA PRO A 84 8.63 -3.68 10.43
C PRO A 84 9.68 -2.64 10.80
N SER A 85 10.00 -1.76 9.87
CA SER A 85 11.00 -0.70 10.03
C SER A 85 10.45 0.59 10.65
N ALA A 86 9.15 0.65 10.91
CA ALA A 86 8.46 1.82 11.45
C ALA A 86 7.16 1.39 12.15
N SER A 87 6.72 2.22 13.09
CA SER A 87 5.39 2.10 13.70
C SER A 87 4.35 2.84 12.85
N VAL A 88 3.13 2.31 12.83
CA VAL A 88 2.00 2.89 12.09
C VAL A 88 0.80 3.03 13.03
N THR A 89 0.30 4.26 13.18
CA THR A 89 -0.77 4.61 14.13
C THR A 89 -1.87 5.38 13.42
N ALA A 90 -3.13 5.04 13.68
CA ALA A 90 -4.27 5.78 13.15
C ALA A 90 -4.29 7.21 13.71
N ILE A 91 -4.43 8.21 12.84
CA ILE A 91 -4.58 9.63 13.27
C ILE A 91 -6.05 10.07 13.26
N GLU A 92 -6.88 9.34 12.53
CA GLU A 92 -8.33 9.52 12.46
C GLU A 92 -9.02 8.14 12.45
N GLU A 93 -10.34 8.16 12.58
CA GLU A 93 -11.17 6.96 12.49
C GLU A 93 -10.95 6.28 11.14
N SER A 94 -10.40 5.07 11.15
CA SER A 94 -9.90 4.40 9.94
C SER A 94 -10.52 3.03 9.75
N LEU A 95 -10.85 2.68 8.51
CA LEU A 95 -11.33 1.34 8.16
C LEU A 95 -10.22 0.57 7.45
N ILE A 96 -9.93 -0.64 7.90
CA ILE A 96 -8.80 -1.43 7.40
C ILE A 96 -9.26 -2.85 7.06
N LEU A 97 -8.79 -3.39 5.94
CA LEU A 97 -8.87 -4.82 5.64
C LEU A 97 -7.58 -5.49 6.11
N SER A 98 -7.67 -6.40 7.07
CA SER A 98 -6.56 -7.22 7.55
C SER A 98 -6.61 -8.61 6.92
N ILE A 99 -5.56 -9.02 6.24
CA ILE A 99 -5.45 -10.33 5.60
C ILE A 99 -4.38 -11.13 6.36
N PRO A 100 -4.75 -12.25 7.04
CA PRO A 100 -3.80 -13.05 7.78
C PRO A 100 -2.66 -13.53 6.89
N ARG A 101 -1.42 -13.36 7.36
CA ARG A 101 -0.20 -13.72 6.63
C ARG A 101 -0.24 -15.17 6.17
N ARG A 102 -0.66 -16.09 7.05
CA ARG A 102 -0.79 -17.52 6.76
C ARG A 102 -1.67 -17.78 5.53
N LEU A 103 -2.87 -17.21 5.50
CA LEU A 103 -3.83 -17.43 4.41
C LEU A 103 -3.32 -16.82 3.10
N LEU A 104 -2.69 -15.65 3.17
CA LEU A 104 -2.10 -15.00 2.00
C LEU A 104 -0.94 -15.83 1.42
N THR A 105 -0.05 -16.34 2.28
CA THR A 105 1.06 -17.22 1.86
C THR A 105 0.52 -18.49 1.21
N GLU A 106 -0.44 -19.18 1.83
CA GLU A 106 -1.07 -20.38 1.25
C GLU A 106 -1.67 -20.10 -0.12
N LYS A 107 -2.34 -18.95 -0.28
CA LYS A 107 -2.94 -18.56 -1.56
C LYS A 107 -1.90 -18.27 -2.64
N LEU A 108 -0.79 -17.61 -2.28
CA LEU A 108 0.33 -17.34 -3.20
C LEU A 108 1.03 -18.61 -3.67
N GLU A 109 1.12 -19.62 -2.80
CA GLU A 109 1.73 -20.91 -3.13
C GLU A 109 0.83 -21.77 -4.03
N GLN A 110 -0.49 -21.71 -3.82
CA GLN A 110 -1.45 -22.55 -4.54
C GLN A 110 -1.94 -21.95 -5.87
N ASP A 111 -1.91 -20.62 -6.01
CA ASP A 111 -2.41 -19.92 -7.19
C ASP A 111 -1.33 -19.03 -7.81
N VAL A 112 -0.65 -19.57 -8.82
CA VAL A 112 0.39 -18.88 -9.58
C VAL A 112 -0.12 -17.60 -10.21
N LEU A 113 -1.37 -17.57 -10.71
CA LEU A 113 -1.93 -16.40 -11.37
C LEU A 113 -2.22 -15.28 -10.37
N PHE A 114 -2.76 -15.61 -9.19
CA PHE A 114 -2.89 -14.67 -8.08
C PHE A 114 -1.51 -14.15 -7.66
N SER A 115 -0.52 -15.03 -7.51
CA SER A 115 0.85 -14.68 -7.12
C SER A 115 1.51 -13.69 -8.07
N LEU A 116 1.43 -13.93 -9.38
CA LEU A 116 1.95 -13.01 -10.39
C LEU A 116 1.31 -11.62 -10.30
N ARG A 117 -0.02 -11.56 -10.18
CA ARG A 117 -0.74 -10.28 -10.06
C ARG A 117 -0.42 -9.57 -8.75
N PHE A 118 -0.40 -10.30 -7.63
CA PHE A 118 -0.06 -9.77 -6.31
C PHE A 118 1.35 -9.19 -6.29
N TYR A 119 2.37 -9.93 -6.74
CA TYR A 119 3.73 -9.40 -6.74
C TYR A 119 3.93 -8.27 -7.76
N ARG A 120 3.23 -8.27 -8.90
CA ARG A 120 3.20 -7.13 -9.83
C ARG A 120 2.61 -5.89 -9.14
N ALA A 121 1.54 -6.06 -8.37
CA ALA A 121 0.89 -5.03 -7.58
C ALA A 121 1.85 -4.42 -6.55
N ILE A 122 2.49 -5.27 -5.73
CA ILE A 122 3.49 -4.83 -4.73
C ILE A 122 4.68 -4.14 -5.38
N THR A 123 5.19 -4.66 -6.51
CA THR A 123 6.31 -4.06 -7.23
C THR A 123 5.98 -2.66 -7.75
N LYS A 124 4.81 -2.49 -8.37
CA LYS A 124 4.33 -1.18 -8.84
C LYS A 124 4.13 -0.22 -7.66
N PHE A 125 3.58 -0.70 -6.54
CA PHE A 125 3.40 0.07 -5.32
C PHE A 125 4.72 0.55 -4.71
N LEU A 126 5.66 -0.36 -4.45
CA LEU A 126 6.97 -0.03 -3.90
C LEU A 126 7.76 0.91 -4.82
N SER A 127 7.67 0.72 -6.14
CA SER A 127 8.29 1.63 -7.11
C SER A 127 7.71 3.05 -7.03
N SER A 128 6.38 3.17 -6.88
CA SER A 128 5.70 4.46 -6.69
C SER A 128 6.13 5.12 -5.37
N ARG A 129 6.19 4.33 -4.28
CA ARG A 129 6.61 4.79 -2.96
C ARG A 129 8.07 5.25 -2.93
N LEU A 130 8.97 4.52 -3.60
CA LEU A 130 10.37 4.90 -3.74
C LEU A 130 10.51 6.21 -4.49
N ARG A 131 9.84 6.37 -5.65
CA ARG A 131 9.84 7.65 -6.39
C ARG A 131 9.32 8.81 -5.55
N GLY A 132 8.24 8.58 -4.78
CA GLY A 132 7.70 9.60 -3.87
C GLY A 132 8.68 9.97 -2.74
N THR A 133 9.45 9.00 -2.25
CA THR A 133 10.45 9.19 -1.20
C THR A 133 11.65 9.97 -1.74
N VAL A 134 12.19 9.57 -2.91
CA VAL A 134 13.32 10.25 -3.56
C VAL A 134 13.00 11.70 -3.91
N LYS A 135 11.77 12.00 -4.39
CA LYS A 135 11.34 13.38 -4.64
C LYS A 135 11.39 14.27 -3.39
N ARG A 136 10.96 13.74 -2.23
CA ARG A 136 11.02 14.47 -0.95
C ARG A 136 12.45 14.78 -0.51
N PHE A 137 13.39 13.86 -0.76
CA PHE A 137 14.81 14.13 -0.53
C PHE A 137 15.41 15.14 -1.52
N GLY A 138 14.91 15.16 -2.77
CA GLY A 138 15.33 16.12 -3.79
C GLY A 138 14.81 17.54 -3.58
N GLU A 139 13.62 17.72 -3.00
CA GLU A 139 13.03 19.04 -2.72
C GLU A 139 13.75 19.78 -1.58
N ASP A 140 14.42 19.07 -0.66
CA ASP A 140 15.27 19.65 0.39
C ASP A 140 16.72 19.94 -0.09
N THR A 141 17.03 19.64 -1.35
CA THR A 141 18.38 19.77 -1.92
C THR A 141 18.32 20.63 -3.19
N ASP A 142 18.46 21.96 -3.03
CA ASP A 142 18.68 22.90 -4.14
C ASP A 142 20.10 22.74 -4.74
N TYR A 143 20.41 21.54 -5.23
CA TYR A 143 21.65 21.27 -5.93
C TYR A 143 21.36 20.51 -7.24
N LEU A 144 21.56 21.25 -8.32
CA LEU A 144 21.86 20.82 -9.68
C LEU A 144 20.63 20.46 -10.55
N THR A 145 20.15 21.48 -11.26
CA THR A 145 19.58 21.33 -12.60
C THR A 145 20.52 20.51 -13.48
N TYR A 146 20.29 19.21 -13.59
CA TYR A 146 20.81 18.42 -14.70
C TYR A 146 19.74 18.45 -15.79
N GLN A 147 19.89 19.36 -16.75
CA GLN A 147 19.16 19.27 -18.02
C GLN A 147 19.87 18.19 -18.84
N ASP A 148 19.23 17.04 -18.98
CA ASP A 148 19.62 16.05 -19.98
C ASP A 148 19.27 16.60 -21.38
N PRO A 149 20.25 16.86 -22.25
CA PRO A 149 19.99 17.41 -23.59
C PRO A 149 19.32 16.41 -24.54
N ASP A 150 19.25 15.11 -24.20
CA ASP A 150 18.85 14.03 -25.10
C ASP A 150 17.57 13.27 -24.64
N ASP A 151 16.75 13.84 -23.74
CA ASP A 151 15.50 13.20 -23.30
C ASP A 151 14.36 13.34 -24.34
N GLU A 152 14.57 12.74 -25.53
CA GLU A 152 13.54 12.52 -26.56
C GLU A 152 12.72 11.25 -26.34
N ARG A 153 12.77 10.63 -25.15
CA ARG A 153 11.97 9.45 -24.83
C ARG A 153 10.82 9.80 -23.90
N ALA A 154 9.86 10.51 -24.48
CA ALA A 154 8.45 10.23 -24.21
C ALA A 154 8.15 8.77 -24.57
N ILE A 155 8.57 7.82 -23.73
CA ILE A 155 8.13 6.45 -23.80
C ILE A 155 6.64 6.49 -23.51
N GLY A 156 5.87 6.14 -24.53
CA GLY A 156 4.43 6.33 -24.63
C GLY A 156 3.67 5.98 -23.36
N GLN A 157 2.72 6.84 -23.05
CA GLN A 157 1.67 6.62 -22.08
C GLN A 157 0.94 5.31 -22.39
N ASN A 158 1.36 4.23 -21.74
CA ASN A 158 0.48 3.13 -21.39
C ASN A 158 0.35 3.13 -19.86
N ILE A 159 -0.31 4.18 -19.36
CA ILE A 159 -0.93 4.12 -18.04
C ILE A 159 -2.14 3.21 -18.24
N GLU A 160 -1.99 1.92 -17.92
CA GLU A 160 -3.14 1.02 -17.75
C GLU A 160 -4.17 1.71 -16.84
N ASN A 161 -5.39 1.76 -17.35
CA ASN A 161 -6.44 2.73 -17.09
C ASN A 161 -6.62 3.15 -15.60
N PRO A 162 -6.21 4.36 -15.18
CA PRO A 162 -6.36 4.83 -13.80
C PRO A 162 -7.84 4.86 -13.36
N ASP A 163 -8.77 4.98 -14.31
CA ASP A 163 -10.21 4.94 -14.06
C ASP A 163 -10.69 3.55 -13.61
N LEU A 164 -10.05 2.46 -14.06
CA LEU A 164 -10.43 1.10 -13.67
C LEU A 164 -10.09 0.83 -12.20
N ALA A 165 -8.90 1.24 -11.78
CA ALA A 165 -8.45 1.08 -10.41
C ALA A 165 -9.39 1.86 -9.47
N GLN A 166 -9.71 3.11 -9.80
CA GLN A 166 -10.65 3.97 -9.06
C GLN A 166 -12.06 3.36 -9.00
N SER A 167 -12.56 2.87 -10.13
CA SER A 167 -13.87 2.23 -10.21
C SER A 167 -13.95 0.96 -9.36
N ARG A 168 -12.90 0.13 -9.37
CA ARG A 168 -12.84 -1.08 -8.53
C ARG A 168 -12.82 -0.79 -7.05
N PHE A 169 -12.16 0.29 -6.63
CA PHE A 169 -12.19 0.71 -5.24
C PHE A 169 -13.56 1.14 -4.80
N GLN A 170 -14.20 2.01 -5.59
CA GLN A 170 -15.53 2.51 -5.29
C GLN A 170 -16.54 1.36 -5.28
N TRP A 171 -16.42 0.42 -6.22
CA TRP A 171 -17.19 -0.81 -6.23
C TRP A 171 -16.95 -1.65 -4.97
N LEU A 172 -15.68 -1.82 -4.56
CA LEU A 172 -15.34 -2.52 -3.33
C LEU A 172 -16.00 -1.84 -2.14
N LEU A 173 -15.80 -0.53 -1.95
CA LEU A 173 -16.42 0.27 -0.88
C LEU A 173 -17.95 0.16 -0.89
N GLN A 174 -18.61 0.20 -2.04
CA GLN A 174 -20.06 0.02 -2.15
C GLN A 174 -20.49 -1.37 -1.69
N ARG A 175 -19.76 -2.42 -2.09
CA ARG A 175 -20.02 -3.78 -1.65
C ARG A 175 -19.69 -3.96 -0.16
N LEU A 176 -18.79 -3.16 0.40
CA LEU A 176 -18.53 -3.14 1.83
C LEU A 176 -19.68 -2.47 2.62
N LYS A 177 -20.32 -1.45 2.05
CA LYS A 177 -21.42 -0.66 2.68
C LYS A 177 -22.79 -1.34 2.62
N GLY A 178 -22.95 -2.38 1.80
CA GLY A 178 -24.20 -3.11 1.58
C GLY A 178 -24.33 -4.45 2.29
N SER A 179 -23.49 -4.74 3.30
CA SER A 179 -23.55 -5.94 4.17
C SER A 179 -23.67 -5.52 5.62
#